data_AF-A0A166WQU5-F1
#
_entry.id   AF-A0A166WQU5-F1
#
_cell.length_a   1.000
_cell.length_b   1.000
_cell.length_c   1.000
_cell.angle_alpha   90.00
_cell.angle_beta   90.00
_cell.angle_gamma   90.00
#
_symmetry.space_group_name_H-M   'P 1'
#
loop_
_entity.id
_entity.type
_entity.pdbx_description
1 polymer ?
#
loop_
_entity_poly.entity_id
_entity_poly.type
_entity_poly.pdbx_seq_one_letter_code
_entity_poly.pdbx_strand_id
1 'polypeptide(L)'
;YVVSPFFCEYGFNTTIGTDSGIGPNTTLSDVCSTNQNRRTHLIACNISIITATHPNTPESRQGSRGKEYAKPIVIGDDCWIGANAVILPGIKVGKSCYDWGGAVVTKDIPDGSVAVG
;
A
#
# COMPACT_ATOMS: atom_id res chain seq x y z
N TYR A 1 -0.49 15.59 5.63
CA TYR A 1 -1.57 16.10 4.76
C TYR A 1 -1.97 15.02 3.77
N VAL A 2 -3.19 15.09 3.23
CA VAL A 2 -3.67 14.20 2.17
C VAL A 2 -4.20 15.09 1.05
N VAL A 3 -3.69 14.91 -0.16
CA VAL A 3 -4.09 15.70 -1.33
C VAL A 3 -5.22 14.98 -2.06
N SER A 4 -6.28 15.71 -2.40
CA SER A 4 -7.41 15.16 -3.15
C SER A 4 -7.10 15.01 -4.65
N PRO A 5 -7.76 14.06 -5.35
CA PRO A 5 -8.65 13.05 -4.78
C PRO A 5 -7.86 11.94 -4.07
N PHE A 6 -8.42 11.42 -2.99
CA PHE A 6 -7.91 10.26 -2.27
C PHE A 6 -9.03 9.23 -2.18
N PHE A 7 -8.75 8.00 -2.55
CA PHE A 7 -9.73 6.91 -2.58
C PHE A 7 -9.37 5.91 -1.50
N CYS A 8 -10.29 5.65 -0.58
CA CYS A 8 -10.22 4.54 0.35
C CYS A 8 -11.55 3.79 0.35
N GLU A 9 -11.52 2.49 0.65
CA GLU A 9 -12.74 1.68 0.68
C GLU A 9 -13.52 1.88 1.98
N TYR A 10 -12.83 1.85 3.12
CA TYR A 10 -13.42 1.95 4.46
C TYR A 10 -12.89 3.15 5.25
N GLY A 11 -11.61 3.46 5.11
CA GLY A 11 -10.92 4.54 5.82
C GLY A 11 -10.55 4.21 7.28
N PHE A 12 -11.41 3.50 8.02
CA PHE A 12 -11.16 3.19 9.44
C PHE A 12 -10.10 2.11 9.68
N ASN A 13 -9.74 1.32 8.66
CA ASN A 13 -8.67 0.32 8.73
C ASN A 13 -7.29 0.94 8.44
N THR A 14 -7.26 2.22 8.13
CA THR A 14 -6.07 2.96 7.78
C THR A 14 -5.60 3.80 8.95
N THR A 15 -4.37 3.57 9.37
CA THR A 15 -3.66 4.50 10.26
C THR A 15 -2.61 5.22 9.43
N ILE A 16 -2.61 6.56 9.44
CA ILE A 16 -1.58 7.41 8.81
C ILE A 16 -0.77 8.05 9.94
N GLY A 17 0.56 7.92 9.89
CA GLY A 17 1.46 8.46 10.90
C GLY A 17 1.48 9.99 10.96
N THR A 18 2.05 10.53 12.05
CA THR A 18 2.39 11.96 12.13
C THR A 18 3.43 12.34 11.08
N ASP A 19 3.33 13.56 10.56
CA ASP A 19 4.23 14.11 9.52
C ASP A 19 4.22 13.35 8.17
N SER A 20 3.09 12.69 7.87
CA SER A 20 2.87 11.99 6.59
C SER A 20 2.27 12.91 5.53
N GLY A 21 2.65 12.69 4.27
CA GLY A 21 2.11 13.33 3.06
C GLY A 21 1.62 12.29 2.05
N ILE A 22 0.33 12.35 1.71
CA ILE A 22 -0.26 11.50 0.66
C ILE A 22 -0.56 12.34 -0.57
N GLY A 23 0.08 12.01 -1.70
CA GLY A 23 -0.14 12.66 -2.98
C GLY A 23 -1.50 12.33 -3.61
N PRO A 24 -1.92 13.13 -4.62
CA PRO A 24 -3.22 13.00 -5.25
C PRO A 24 -3.38 11.69 -6.02
N ASN A 25 -4.63 11.29 -6.22
CA ASN A 25 -5.05 10.06 -6.89
C ASN A 25 -4.50 8.78 -6.25
N THR A 26 -4.16 8.83 -4.96
CA THR A 26 -3.78 7.62 -4.23
C THR A 26 -5.04 6.78 -3.96
N THR A 27 -4.94 5.48 -4.22
CA THR A 27 -5.97 4.49 -3.94
C THR A 27 -5.49 3.54 -2.85
N LEU A 28 -6.32 3.38 -1.82
CA LEU A 28 -6.07 2.52 -0.67
C LEU A 28 -7.23 1.53 -0.51
N SER A 29 -7.01 0.28 -0.89
CA SER A 29 -7.97 -0.80 -0.64
C SER A 29 -7.70 -1.36 0.76
N ASP A 30 -8.40 -0.83 1.76
CA ASP A 30 -8.21 -1.12 3.19
C ASP A 30 -9.26 -2.09 3.75
N VAL A 31 -9.48 -3.23 3.06
CA VAL A 31 -10.31 -4.35 3.55
C VAL A 31 -9.80 -4.91 4.88
N CYS A 32 -8.48 -4.90 5.09
CA CYS A 32 -7.88 -5.08 6.42
C CYS A 32 -6.84 -4.00 6.72
N SER A 33 -6.20 -4.09 7.89
CA SER A 33 -5.33 -3.02 8.37
C SER A 33 -4.22 -2.65 7.41
N THR A 34 -4.12 -1.35 7.14
CA THR A 34 -2.96 -0.71 6.51
C THR A 34 -2.32 0.18 7.54
N ASN A 35 -1.20 -0.28 8.09
CA ASN A 35 -0.48 0.45 9.14
C ASN A 35 0.67 1.23 8.52
N GLN A 36 0.53 2.55 8.55
CA GLN A 36 1.59 3.49 8.28
C GLN A 36 2.17 3.94 9.63
N ASN A 37 3.46 3.69 9.87
CA ASN A 37 4.11 4.09 11.12
C ASN A 37 4.45 5.61 11.13
N ARG A 38 5.20 6.09 12.15
CA ARG A 38 5.46 7.54 12.35
C ARG A 38 6.50 8.05 11.36
N ARG A 39 6.38 9.31 10.91
CA ARG A 39 7.25 9.93 9.87
C ARG A 39 7.28 9.15 8.55
N THR A 40 6.28 8.31 8.32
CA THR A 40 6.23 7.62 7.07
C THR A 40 5.58 8.55 6.03
N HIS A 41 5.99 8.41 4.77
CA HIS A 41 5.22 8.82 3.59
C HIS A 41 5.45 10.22 3.07
N LEU A 42 6.37 10.33 2.14
CA LEU A 42 6.08 11.09 0.93
C LEU A 42 5.55 10.07 -0.10
N ILE A 43 4.22 9.90 -0.17
CA ILE A 43 3.57 9.17 -1.26
C ILE A 43 3.46 10.18 -2.41
N ALA A 44 4.09 9.88 -3.54
CA ALA A 44 3.92 10.66 -4.75
C ALA A 44 2.48 10.51 -5.32
N CYS A 45 2.27 10.78 -6.62
CA CYS A 45 0.93 10.73 -7.21
C CYS A 45 0.58 9.30 -7.70
N ASN A 46 -0.73 9.00 -7.75
CA ASN A 46 -1.29 7.80 -8.40
C ASN A 46 -0.84 6.45 -7.79
N ILE A 47 -0.61 6.38 -6.49
CA ILE A 47 -0.13 5.16 -5.84
C ILE A 47 -1.28 4.24 -5.47
N SER A 48 -1.09 2.94 -5.63
CA SER A 48 -2.08 1.91 -5.25
C SER A 48 -1.54 1.05 -4.11
N ILE A 49 -2.24 1.04 -2.97
CA ILE A 49 -1.93 0.19 -1.81
C ILE A 49 -3.11 -0.76 -1.62
N ILE A 50 -2.88 -2.05 -1.78
CA ILE A 50 -3.96 -3.03 -1.91
C ILE A 50 -3.83 -4.11 -0.85
N THR A 51 -4.78 -4.20 0.08
CA THR A 51 -4.82 -5.30 1.07
C THR A 51 -5.69 -6.46 0.63
N ALA A 52 -6.71 -6.20 -0.19
CA ALA A 52 -7.62 -7.17 -0.77
C ALA A 52 -6.92 -8.15 -1.72
N THR A 53 -7.27 -9.43 -1.65
CA THR A 53 -6.87 -10.42 -2.64
C THR A 53 -7.89 -11.54 -2.77
N HIS A 54 -7.78 -12.29 -3.86
CA HIS A 54 -8.62 -13.44 -4.15
C HIS A 54 -7.78 -14.72 -4.26
N PRO A 55 -8.43 -15.89 -4.19
CA PRO A 55 -7.79 -17.15 -4.53
C PRO A 55 -7.21 -17.13 -5.96
N ASN A 56 -6.06 -17.77 -6.13
CA ASN A 56 -5.31 -17.77 -7.39
C ASN A 56 -5.85 -18.77 -8.43
N THR A 57 -6.73 -19.70 -8.06
CA THR A 57 -7.39 -20.60 -9.00
C THR A 57 -8.83 -20.17 -9.29
N PRO A 58 -9.32 -20.33 -10.54
CA PRO A 58 -10.70 -20.00 -10.88
C PRO A 58 -11.74 -20.75 -10.05
N GLU A 59 -11.48 -22.02 -9.74
CA GLU A 59 -12.40 -22.91 -9.01
C GLU A 59 -12.61 -22.43 -7.58
N SER A 60 -11.54 -21.92 -6.95
CA SER A 60 -11.60 -21.36 -5.60
C SER A 60 -12.12 -19.91 -5.59
N ARG A 61 -11.92 -19.16 -6.69
CA ARG A 61 -12.42 -17.80 -6.85
C ARG A 61 -13.93 -17.73 -7.09
N GLN A 62 -14.55 -18.73 -7.73
CA GLN A 62 -16.01 -18.78 -7.92
C GLN A 62 -16.66 -17.48 -8.47
N GLY A 63 -15.95 -16.73 -9.32
CA GLY A 63 -16.41 -15.45 -9.86
C GLY A 63 -16.72 -14.42 -8.77
N SER A 64 -17.86 -13.73 -8.86
CA SER A 64 -18.31 -12.74 -7.88
C SER A 64 -18.87 -13.33 -6.58
N ARG A 65 -18.97 -14.66 -6.48
CA ARG A 65 -19.46 -15.38 -5.29
C ARG A 65 -18.33 -15.94 -4.43
N GLY A 66 -17.08 -15.75 -4.85
CA GLY A 66 -15.90 -16.23 -4.16
C GLY A 66 -15.66 -15.59 -2.82
N LYS A 67 -14.82 -16.27 -2.04
CA LYS A 67 -14.24 -15.66 -0.84
C LYS A 67 -13.15 -14.68 -1.25
N GLU A 68 -13.21 -13.51 -0.65
CA GLU A 68 -12.11 -12.56 -0.60
C GLU A 68 -11.38 -12.72 0.73
N TYR A 69 -10.09 -12.44 0.75
CA TYR A 69 -9.32 -12.33 1.98
C TYR A 69 -8.36 -11.16 1.84
N ALA A 70 -7.99 -10.59 2.97
CA ALA A 70 -7.12 -9.43 3.01
C ALA A 70 -5.85 -9.74 3.81
N LYS A 71 -4.74 -9.15 3.39
CA LYS A 71 -3.46 -9.26 4.09
C LYS A 71 -2.93 -7.86 4.45
N PRO A 72 -2.53 -7.64 5.71
CA PRO A 72 -2.18 -6.32 6.17
C PRO A 72 -0.90 -5.82 5.52
N ILE A 73 -0.84 -4.52 5.25
CA ILE A 73 0.36 -3.85 4.74
C ILE A 73 0.95 -3.00 5.85
N VAL A 74 2.28 -3.03 5.98
CA VAL A 74 3.02 -2.18 6.90
C VAL A 74 4.08 -1.41 6.14
N ILE A 75 4.12 -0.10 6.33
CA ILE A 75 5.18 0.75 5.77
C ILE A 75 5.92 1.41 6.94
N GLY A 76 7.21 1.09 7.05
CA GLY A 76 8.11 1.58 8.09
C GLY A 76 8.44 3.06 7.95
N ASP A 77 8.92 3.67 9.02
CA ASP A 77 9.24 5.10 9.11
C ASP A 77 10.15 5.60 7.96
N ASP A 78 10.05 6.88 7.61
CA ASP A 78 10.98 7.60 6.73
C ASP A 78 11.09 7.03 5.30
N CYS A 79 10.01 6.40 4.79
CA CYS A 79 9.96 5.87 3.42
C CYS A 79 9.45 6.88 2.38
N TRP A 80 9.98 6.80 1.16
CA TRP A 80 9.46 7.47 -0.03
C TRP A 80 8.85 6.45 -0.99
N ILE A 81 7.59 6.66 -1.40
CA ILE A 81 6.92 5.82 -2.39
C ILE A 81 6.73 6.61 -3.67
N GLY A 82 7.37 6.15 -4.74
CA GLY A 82 7.41 6.82 -6.04
C GLY A 82 6.09 6.75 -6.80
N ALA A 83 5.90 7.69 -7.73
CA ALA A 83 4.63 7.86 -8.44
C ALA A 83 4.24 6.62 -9.24
N ASN A 84 2.95 6.27 -9.26
CA ASN A 84 2.42 5.06 -9.92
C ASN A 84 2.93 3.72 -9.36
N ALA A 85 3.51 3.69 -8.15
CA ALA A 85 3.86 2.43 -7.51
C ALA A 85 2.62 1.64 -7.04
N VAL A 86 2.76 0.32 -6.98
CA VAL A 86 1.74 -0.61 -6.51
C VAL A 86 2.32 -1.48 -5.39
N ILE A 87 1.72 -1.43 -4.21
CA ILE A 87 2.08 -2.28 -3.06
C ILE A 87 1.03 -3.38 -2.91
N LEU A 88 1.48 -4.65 -3.02
CA LEU A 88 0.60 -5.81 -2.99
C LEU A 88 0.20 -6.24 -1.55
N PRO A 89 -0.84 -7.09 -1.44
CA PRO A 89 -1.33 -7.61 -0.16
C PRO A 89 -0.26 -8.32 0.68
N GLY A 90 -0.16 -7.95 1.95
CA GLY A 90 0.68 -8.63 2.93
C GLY A 90 2.12 -8.16 3.01
N ILE A 91 2.46 -7.09 2.28
CA ILE A 91 3.83 -6.60 2.19
C ILE A 91 4.21 -5.75 3.40
N LYS A 92 5.45 -5.96 3.85
CA LYS A 92 6.15 -5.09 4.80
C LYS A 92 7.25 -4.32 4.07
N VAL A 93 7.13 -3.00 4.06
CA VAL A 93 8.20 -2.10 3.65
C VAL A 93 8.95 -1.69 4.91
N GLY A 94 10.25 -1.99 4.96
CA GLY A 94 11.14 -1.61 6.06
C GLY A 94 11.29 -0.10 6.19
N LYS A 95 12.02 0.38 7.20
CA LYS A 95 12.24 1.81 7.40
C LYS A 95 13.24 2.38 6.41
N SER A 96 13.16 3.69 6.14
CA SER A 96 14.09 4.43 5.28
C SER A 96 14.23 3.83 3.87
N CYS A 97 13.17 3.19 3.38
CA CYS A 97 13.15 2.63 2.03
C CYS A 97 12.78 3.69 0.99
N TYR A 98 13.27 3.49 -0.22
CA TYR A 98 12.96 4.34 -1.36
C TYR A 98 12.42 3.50 -2.50
N ASP A 99 11.17 3.71 -2.84
CA ASP A 99 10.54 3.05 -3.98
C ASP A 99 10.49 4.00 -5.17
N TRP A 100 11.06 3.61 -6.31
CA TRP A 100 11.02 4.44 -7.52
C TRP A 100 9.64 4.42 -8.16
N GLY A 101 9.37 5.43 -9.00
CA GLY A 101 8.10 5.52 -9.70
C GLY A 101 7.83 4.29 -10.60
N GLY A 102 6.61 3.77 -10.52
CA GLY A 102 6.13 2.64 -11.33
C GLY A 102 6.46 1.26 -10.78
N ALA A 103 7.05 1.14 -9.59
CA ALA A 103 7.42 -0.15 -9.03
C ALA A 103 6.21 -1.01 -8.62
N VAL A 104 6.33 -2.33 -8.75
CA VAL A 104 5.35 -3.31 -8.28
C VAL A 104 5.96 -4.12 -7.14
N VAL A 105 5.64 -3.74 -5.91
CA VAL A 105 6.18 -4.36 -4.70
C VAL A 105 5.45 -5.67 -4.40
N THR A 106 6.08 -6.78 -4.76
CA THR A 106 5.55 -8.15 -4.60
C THR A 106 6.14 -8.92 -3.42
N LYS A 107 7.15 -8.37 -2.74
CA LYS A 107 7.87 -8.98 -1.62
C LYS A 107 8.24 -7.92 -0.59
N ASP A 108 8.46 -8.34 0.64
CA ASP A 108 8.92 -7.47 1.72
C ASP A 108 10.22 -6.76 1.31
N ILE A 109 10.30 -5.46 1.64
CA ILE A 109 11.46 -4.62 1.37
C ILE A 109 12.26 -4.46 2.68
N PRO A 110 13.54 -4.85 2.74
CA PRO A 110 14.36 -4.66 3.92
C PRO A 110 14.65 -3.18 4.21
N ASP A 111 14.91 -2.84 5.47
CA ASP A 111 15.31 -1.50 5.91
C ASP A 111 16.43 -0.89 5.03
N GLY A 112 16.30 0.38 4.69
CA GLY A 112 17.30 1.14 3.92
C GLY A 112 17.46 0.73 2.46
N SER A 113 16.54 -0.09 1.93
CA SER A 113 16.63 -0.61 0.57
C SER A 113 15.97 0.32 -0.45
N VAL A 114 16.40 0.17 -1.70
CA VAL A 114 15.78 0.82 -2.85
C VAL A 114 15.02 -0.24 -3.66
N ALA A 115 13.75 -0.01 -3.93
CA ALA A 115 12.92 -0.83 -4.82
C ALA A 115 12.73 -0.13 -6.17
N VAL A 116 12.81 -0.93 -7.24
CA VAL A 116 12.61 -0.51 -8.63
C VAL A 116 11.95 -1.66 -9.39
N GLY A 117 11.18 -1.32 -10.43
CA GLY A 117 10.63 -2.27 -11.40
C GLY A 117 9.25 -2.83 -11.07
#